data_AF-A0A1F8U1K5-F1
#
_entry.id   AF-A0A1F8U1K5-F1
#
_cell.length_a   1.000
_cell.length_b   1.000
_cell.length_c   1.000
_cell.angle_alpha   90.00
_cell.angle_beta   90.00
_cell.angle_gamma   90.00
#
_symmetry.space_group_name_H-M   'P 1'
#
loop_
_entity.id
_entity.type
_entity.pdbx_description
1 polymer ?
#
loop_
_entity_poly.entity_id
_entity_poly.type
_entity_poly.pdbx_seq_one_letter_code
_entity_poly.pdbx_strand_id
1 'polypeptide(L)'
;MKDVFKEVILSYEDDILETQLDTLYDKMINRNYDFQSKIAEMIIHQKKKYRKVLMVENKSIEEITLRYLKKRVDRVFNVKYPDRAKIMRNCFALFQAIHKLSDFVIFRFDFKDFFQSVDSREIFDTYLRYSGLYRFEKDIFEDIIDLYDKCDPGIPTSNALTEIVARDFDMILKSNLGELGLIYYARYVDDGIMIFNRYVSEDKLTEIIRTSISQVFKKSKVKLNKDKTKYINKSSLQDYDFTFLGYSFRVENASGSTIFRYGISDDKVLKYRNRLLAIIRDYKKTNHIELFRQRLQLFFSRIVFYNNFNSKYSNQANWDVIGIVANYNELRHYINQGDKILNGTRQFMTDSLIDMIDAEL
;
A
#
# COMPACT_ATOMS: atom_id res chain seq x y z
N MET A 1 28.26 -9.07 1.48
CA MET A 1 27.16 -10.10 1.47
C MET A 1 26.58 -10.24 2.87
N LYS A 2 27.42 -10.61 3.84
CA LYS A 2 27.11 -10.58 5.28
C LYS A 2 26.74 -9.19 5.81
N ASP A 3 27.22 -8.12 5.17
CA ASP A 3 26.84 -6.74 5.55
C ASP A 3 25.33 -6.51 5.49
N VAL A 4 24.67 -7.01 4.43
CA VAL A 4 23.22 -6.84 4.29
C VAL A 4 22.48 -7.63 5.38
N PHE A 5 22.99 -8.81 5.73
CA PHE A 5 22.44 -9.63 6.81
C PHE A 5 22.63 -8.94 8.17
N LYS A 6 23.82 -8.41 8.43
CA LYS A 6 24.12 -7.61 9.62
C LYS A 6 23.18 -6.41 9.75
N GLU A 7 22.94 -5.69 8.67
CA GLU A 7 21.99 -4.57 8.68
C GLU A 7 20.54 -5.02 9.00
N VAL A 8 20.14 -6.23 8.62
CA VAL A 8 18.83 -6.77 9.00
C VAL A 8 18.80 -7.12 10.48
N ILE A 9 19.83 -7.77 11.01
CA ILE A 9 19.93 -8.10 12.44
C ILE A 9 19.87 -6.84 13.30
N LEU A 10 20.67 -5.81 12.97
CA LEU A 10 20.69 -4.53 13.69
C LEU A 10 19.32 -3.82 13.69
N SER A 11 18.47 -4.06 12.69
CA SER A 11 17.13 -3.45 12.65
C SER A 11 16.14 -4.01 13.68
N TYR A 12 16.50 -5.11 14.35
CA TYR A 12 15.70 -5.66 15.45
C TYR A 12 15.99 -4.99 16.80
N GLU A 13 17.07 -4.22 16.91
CA GLU A 13 17.52 -3.59 18.17
C GLU A 13 17.53 -4.62 19.32
N ASP A 14 18.14 -5.79 19.07
CA ASP A 14 18.13 -6.95 19.96
C ASP A 14 19.55 -7.50 20.13
N ASP A 15 20.13 -7.25 21.30
CA ASP A 15 21.51 -7.63 21.65
C ASP A 15 21.77 -9.15 21.51
N ILE A 16 20.74 -9.98 21.72
CA ILE A 16 20.86 -11.44 21.61
C ILE A 16 21.03 -11.83 20.15
N LEU A 17 20.22 -11.26 19.24
CA LEU A 17 20.35 -11.50 17.81
C LEU A 17 21.68 -10.98 17.26
N GLU A 18 22.15 -9.83 17.77
CA GLU A 18 23.46 -9.27 17.40
C GLU A 18 24.61 -10.20 17.79
N THR A 19 24.57 -10.78 18.99
CA THR A 19 25.60 -11.72 19.48
C THR A 19 25.59 -13.03 18.68
N GLN A 20 24.43 -13.44 18.16
CA GLN A 20 24.26 -14.67 17.38
C GLN A 20 24.42 -14.49 15.86
N LEU A 21 24.80 -13.30 15.38
CA LEU A 21 24.82 -12.94 13.97
C LEU A 21 25.55 -13.97 13.09
N ASP A 22 26.75 -14.38 13.49
CA ASP A 22 27.57 -15.30 12.70
C ASP A 22 26.92 -16.68 12.60
N THR A 23 26.45 -17.19 13.73
CA THR A 23 25.72 -18.46 13.81
C THR A 23 24.44 -18.46 12.98
N LEU A 24 23.66 -17.37 13.03
CA LEU A 24 22.43 -17.22 12.25
C LEU A 24 22.72 -17.13 10.75
N TYR A 25 23.77 -16.40 10.37
CA TYR A 25 24.20 -16.30 8.99
C TYR A 25 24.65 -17.64 8.42
N ASP A 26 25.41 -18.41 9.19
CA ASP A 26 25.86 -19.74 8.79
C ASP A 26 24.69 -20.72 8.68
N LYS A 27 23.70 -20.64 9.58
CA LYS A 27 22.45 -21.41 9.46
C LYS A 27 21.72 -21.10 8.15
N MET A 28 21.60 -19.83 7.78
CA MET A 28 20.95 -19.41 6.53
C MET A 28 21.69 -19.96 5.30
N ILE A 29 23.02 -19.79 5.23
CA ILE A 29 23.81 -20.27 4.08
C ILE A 29 23.76 -21.78 3.95
N ASN A 30 23.83 -22.49 5.08
CA ASN A 30 23.76 -23.95 5.10
C ASN A 30 22.32 -24.49 5.00
N ARG A 31 21.34 -23.63 4.74
CA ARG A 31 19.92 -23.98 4.57
C ARG A 31 19.33 -24.74 5.77
N ASN A 32 19.78 -24.38 6.97
CA ASN A 32 19.27 -24.88 8.24
C ASN A 32 18.14 -23.97 8.74
N TYR A 33 17.02 -24.04 8.05
CA TYR A 33 15.75 -23.37 8.34
C TYR A 33 14.59 -24.32 8.05
N ASP A 34 13.42 -24.02 8.58
CA ASP A 34 12.18 -24.74 8.35
C ASP A 34 11.02 -23.76 8.09
N PHE A 35 10.90 -23.32 6.83
CA PHE A 35 9.81 -22.45 6.42
C PHE A 35 8.44 -23.09 6.60
N GLN A 36 8.33 -24.42 6.47
CA GLN A 36 7.05 -25.12 6.53
C GLN A 36 6.44 -25.07 7.93
N SER A 37 7.23 -25.29 8.98
CA SER A 37 6.72 -25.23 10.36
C SER A 37 6.64 -23.81 10.93
N LYS A 38 7.46 -22.88 10.42
CA LYS A 38 7.59 -21.52 10.96
C LYS A 38 6.71 -20.48 10.26
N ILE A 39 6.00 -20.86 9.21
CA ILE A 39 5.02 -20.02 8.53
C ILE A 39 3.64 -20.62 8.69
N ALA A 40 2.80 -19.93 9.46
CA ALA A 40 1.43 -20.35 9.73
C ALA A 40 0.42 -19.56 8.88
N GLU A 41 -0.68 -20.21 8.53
CA GLU A 41 -1.81 -19.53 7.90
C GLU A 41 -2.66 -18.82 8.96
N MET A 42 -2.91 -17.53 8.75
CA MET A 42 -3.82 -16.74 9.55
C MET A 42 -4.98 -16.25 8.69
N ILE A 43 -6.20 -16.55 9.13
CA ILE A 43 -7.43 -16.06 8.48
C ILE A 43 -7.86 -14.78 9.17
N ILE A 44 -7.77 -13.65 8.45
CA ILE A 44 -8.27 -12.38 8.93
C ILE A 44 -9.72 -12.21 8.44
N HIS A 45 -10.63 -12.09 9.40
CA HIS A 45 -12.02 -11.75 9.14
C HIS A 45 -12.17 -10.22 9.05
N GLN A 46 -12.48 -9.70 7.86
CA GLN A 46 -12.89 -8.31 7.68
C GLN A 46 -14.26 -8.25 7.03
N LYS A 47 -15.27 -7.89 7.83
CA LYS A 47 -16.69 -7.92 7.44
C LYS A 47 -17.11 -9.31 6.94
N LYS A 48 -17.62 -9.42 5.71
CA LYS A 48 -18.04 -10.67 5.04
C LYS A 48 -16.93 -11.35 4.20
N LYS A 49 -15.68 -10.87 4.27
CA LYS A 49 -14.58 -11.41 3.46
C LYS A 49 -13.52 -12.06 4.35
N TYR A 50 -13.11 -13.25 3.93
CA TYR A 50 -11.98 -13.98 4.49
C TYR A 50 -10.73 -13.58 3.73
N ARG A 51 -9.66 -13.23 4.44
CA ARG A 51 -8.34 -13.02 3.84
C ARG A 51 -7.35 -13.97 4.48
N LYS A 52 -6.78 -14.85 3.65
CA LYS A 52 -5.63 -15.68 4.02
C LYS A 52 -4.38 -14.81 3.99
N VAL A 53 -3.67 -14.75 5.11
CA VAL A 53 -2.38 -14.07 5.27
C VAL A 53 -1.44 -15.06 5.94
N LEU A 54 -0.20 -15.13 5.46
CA LEU A 54 0.83 -15.95 6.07
C LEU A 54 1.52 -15.17 7.17
N MET A 55 1.77 -15.82 8.30
CA MET A 55 2.49 -15.22 9.43
C MET A 55 3.74 -16.03 9.70
N VAL A 56 4.89 -15.36 9.60
CA VAL A 56 6.18 -15.93 9.95
C VAL A 56 6.41 -15.73 11.44
N GLU A 57 6.93 -16.75 12.11
CA GLU A 57 7.31 -16.67 13.53
C GLU A 57 8.31 -15.52 13.76
N ASN A 58 7.99 -14.62 14.69
CA ASN A 58 8.77 -13.41 14.95
C ASN A 58 10.17 -13.75 15.49
N LYS A 59 11.20 -13.06 14.99
CA LYS A 59 12.63 -13.25 15.34
C LYS A 59 13.18 -14.65 15.03
N SER A 60 12.48 -15.44 14.22
CA SER A 60 12.97 -16.72 13.72
C SER A 60 14.04 -16.53 12.63
N ILE A 61 14.85 -17.57 12.38
CA ILE A 61 15.82 -17.52 11.27
C ILE A 61 15.13 -17.38 9.92
N GLU A 62 13.91 -17.92 9.78
CA GLU A 62 13.07 -17.83 8.60
C GLU A 62 12.63 -16.39 8.34
N GLU A 63 12.15 -15.70 9.38
CA GLU A 63 11.77 -14.29 9.24
C GLU A 63 12.97 -13.42 8.85
N ILE A 64 14.11 -13.62 9.52
CA ILE A 64 15.37 -12.91 9.24
C ILE A 64 15.83 -13.20 7.81
N THR A 65 15.77 -14.46 7.37
CA THR A 65 16.13 -14.89 6.01
C THR A 65 15.22 -14.23 4.97
N LEU A 66 13.91 -14.21 5.19
CA LEU A 66 12.96 -13.56 4.28
C LEU A 66 13.18 -12.04 4.19
N ARG A 67 13.46 -11.38 5.33
CA ARG A 67 13.80 -9.95 5.36
C ARG A 67 15.13 -9.67 4.66
N TYR A 68 16.13 -10.52 4.85
CA TYR A 68 17.40 -10.47 4.15
C TYR A 68 17.20 -10.58 2.64
N LEU A 69 16.51 -11.62 2.17
CA LEU A 69 16.24 -11.84 0.76
C LEU A 69 15.45 -10.68 0.15
N LYS A 70 14.42 -10.17 0.84
CA LYS A 70 13.69 -8.96 0.41
C LYS A 70 14.65 -7.79 0.18
N LYS A 71 15.53 -7.50 1.15
CA LYS A 71 16.50 -6.39 1.05
C LYS A 71 17.53 -6.61 -0.07
N ARG A 72 17.90 -7.86 -0.33
CA ARG A 72 18.77 -8.24 -1.45
C ARG A 72 18.09 -8.00 -2.79
N VAL A 73 16.84 -8.42 -2.94
CA VAL A 73 16.02 -8.15 -4.13
C VAL A 73 15.84 -6.64 -4.32
N ASP A 74 15.47 -5.90 -3.27
CA ASP A 74 15.31 -4.45 -3.33
C ASP A 74 16.57 -3.75 -3.88
N ARG A 75 17.76 -4.18 -3.43
CA ARG A 75 19.06 -3.65 -3.89
C ARG A 75 19.41 -4.05 -5.31
N VAL A 76 19.28 -5.34 -5.66
CA VAL A 76 19.68 -5.86 -6.98
C VAL A 76 18.79 -5.30 -8.09
N PHE A 77 17.48 -5.14 -7.83
CA PHE A 77 16.53 -4.68 -8.84
C PHE A 77 16.19 -3.18 -8.73
N ASN A 78 16.76 -2.48 -7.75
CA ASN A 78 16.45 -1.09 -7.42
C ASN A 78 14.94 -0.86 -7.28
N VAL A 79 14.30 -1.70 -6.47
CA VAL A 79 12.84 -1.69 -6.28
C VAL A 79 12.43 -0.38 -5.64
N LYS A 80 11.47 0.31 -6.27
CA LYS A 80 10.90 1.56 -5.78
C LYS A 80 9.45 1.34 -5.43
N TYR A 81 9.13 1.50 -4.14
CA TYR A 81 7.77 1.37 -3.68
C TYR A 81 7.00 2.69 -3.89
N PRO A 82 5.71 2.62 -4.27
CA PRO A 82 4.90 3.81 -4.49
C PRO A 82 4.65 4.56 -3.18
N ASP A 83 4.84 5.88 -3.20
CA ASP A 83 4.56 6.77 -2.08
C ASP A 83 3.10 7.23 -2.14
N ARG A 84 2.28 6.73 -1.21
CA ARG A 84 0.86 7.11 -1.07
C ARG A 84 0.69 8.62 -0.96
N ALA A 85 1.47 9.32 -0.14
CA ALA A 85 1.31 10.74 0.09
C ALA A 85 1.59 11.54 -1.19
N LYS A 86 2.66 11.16 -1.90
CA LYS A 86 2.99 11.77 -3.21
C LYS A 86 1.90 11.52 -4.25
N ILE A 87 1.39 10.29 -4.34
CA ILE A 87 0.30 9.95 -5.27
C ILE A 87 -0.92 10.82 -4.99
N MET A 88 -1.32 10.92 -3.71
CA MET A 88 -2.51 11.68 -3.35
C MET A 88 -2.33 13.17 -3.59
N ARG A 89 -1.19 13.76 -3.24
CA ARG A 89 -0.89 15.17 -3.53
C ARG A 89 -1.05 15.49 -5.01
N ASN A 90 -0.52 14.64 -5.89
CA ASN A 90 -0.67 14.79 -7.33
C ASN A 90 -2.13 14.68 -7.78
N CYS A 91 -2.89 13.70 -7.25
CA CYS A 91 -4.32 13.60 -7.54
C CYS A 91 -5.09 14.85 -7.15
N PHE A 92 -4.89 15.38 -5.93
CA PHE A 92 -5.55 16.60 -5.46
C PHE A 92 -5.18 17.83 -6.29
N ALA A 93 -3.91 17.97 -6.69
CA ALA A 93 -3.48 19.04 -7.59
C ALA A 93 -4.13 18.92 -8.98
N LEU A 94 -4.20 17.70 -9.52
CA LEU A 94 -4.83 17.45 -10.81
C LEU A 94 -6.34 17.67 -10.78
N PHE A 95 -7.06 17.20 -9.77
CA PHE A 95 -8.51 17.42 -9.65
C PHE A 95 -8.87 18.90 -9.57
N GLN A 96 -8.02 19.72 -8.94
CA GLN A 96 -8.14 21.18 -8.99
C GLN A 96 -7.90 21.79 -10.37
N ALA A 97 -7.13 21.15 -11.26
CA ALA A 97 -6.81 21.67 -12.58
C ALA A 97 -7.78 21.16 -13.67
N ILE A 98 -8.12 19.87 -13.65
CA ILE A 98 -8.81 19.20 -14.76
C ILE A 98 -10.26 19.64 -14.94
N HIS A 99 -10.91 20.23 -13.92
CA HIS A 99 -12.28 20.74 -14.05
C HIS A 99 -12.42 21.78 -15.17
N LYS A 100 -11.33 22.49 -15.49
CA LYS A 100 -11.25 23.51 -16.56
C LYS A 100 -11.06 22.94 -17.96
N LEU A 101 -10.69 21.66 -18.09
CA LEU A 101 -10.52 21.03 -19.40
C LEU A 101 -11.86 20.92 -20.12
N SER A 102 -11.86 20.94 -21.45
CA SER A 102 -13.08 20.70 -22.23
C SER A 102 -13.68 19.33 -21.90
N ASP A 103 -12.83 18.32 -21.75
CA ASP A 103 -13.21 16.96 -21.39
C ASP A 103 -12.12 16.27 -20.55
N PHE A 104 -12.49 15.25 -19.78
CA PHE A 104 -11.54 14.39 -19.09
C PHE A 104 -12.17 13.03 -18.74
N VAL A 105 -11.31 12.04 -18.54
CA VAL A 105 -11.69 10.73 -17.99
C VAL A 105 -10.81 10.41 -16.80
N ILE A 106 -11.42 9.99 -15.69
CA ILE A 106 -10.73 9.36 -14.56
C ILE A 106 -11.11 7.88 -14.55
N PHE A 107 -10.10 7.02 -14.54
CA PHE A 107 -10.27 5.57 -14.47
C PHE A 107 -9.52 5.02 -13.27
N ARG A 108 -10.26 4.61 -12.24
CA ARG A 108 -9.71 3.90 -11.09
C ARG A 108 -9.92 2.41 -11.29
N PHE A 109 -8.86 1.62 -11.11
CA PHE A 109 -8.90 0.17 -11.20
C PHE A 109 -8.30 -0.49 -9.96
N ASP A 110 -8.60 -1.77 -9.79
CA ASP A 110 -8.14 -2.63 -8.69
C ASP A 110 -7.89 -4.02 -9.25
N PHE A 111 -6.85 -4.71 -8.82
CA PHE A 111 -6.64 -6.12 -9.15
C PHE A 111 -7.30 -7.03 -8.12
N LYS A 112 -8.06 -8.01 -8.61
CA LYS A 112 -8.73 -8.97 -7.72
C LYS A 112 -7.69 -9.95 -7.16
N ASP A 113 -7.63 -10.04 -5.83
CA ASP A 113 -6.78 -10.99 -5.10
C ASP A 113 -5.32 -11.00 -5.61
N PHE A 114 -4.76 -9.80 -5.81
CA PHE A 114 -3.53 -9.58 -6.58
C PHE A 114 -2.38 -10.49 -6.18
N PHE A 115 -1.97 -10.46 -4.91
CA PHE A 115 -0.88 -11.29 -4.36
C PHE A 115 -1.07 -12.79 -4.64
N GLN A 116 -2.27 -13.32 -4.41
CA GLN A 116 -2.62 -14.73 -4.62
C GLN A 116 -2.82 -15.09 -6.10
N SER A 117 -2.91 -14.08 -6.97
CA SER A 117 -3.05 -14.25 -8.41
C SER A 117 -1.69 -14.25 -9.12
N VAL A 118 -0.65 -13.75 -8.46
CA VAL A 118 0.71 -13.64 -9.01
C VAL A 118 1.49 -14.91 -8.69
N ASP A 119 2.03 -15.53 -9.74
CA ASP A 119 2.81 -16.76 -9.68
C ASP A 119 4.27 -16.46 -9.31
N SER A 120 4.73 -16.97 -8.17
CA SER A 120 6.08 -16.69 -7.67
C SER A 120 7.17 -17.34 -8.53
N ARG A 121 6.89 -18.52 -9.11
CA ARG A 121 7.78 -19.22 -10.04
C ARG A 121 7.99 -18.43 -11.33
N GLU A 122 6.92 -17.89 -11.91
CA GLU A 122 6.99 -17.03 -13.09
C GLU A 122 7.96 -15.86 -12.88
N ILE A 123 7.88 -15.19 -11.74
CA ILE A 123 8.78 -14.08 -11.41
C ILE A 123 10.22 -14.58 -11.23
N PHE A 124 10.40 -15.71 -10.54
CA PHE A 124 11.72 -16.26 -10.32
C PHE A 124 12.43 -16.59 -11.63
N ASP A 125 11.76 -17.32 -12.52
CA ASP A 125 12.32 -17.73 -13.80
C ASP A 125 12.60 -16.53 -14.73
N THR A 126 11.72 -15.53 -14.70
CA THR A 126 11.83 -14.35 -15.57
C THR A 126 12.87 -13.36 -15.07
N TYR A 127 12.93 -13.10 -13.76
CA TYR A 127 13.72 -12.00 -13.19
C TYR A 127 14.88 -12.48 -12.31
N LEU A 128 14.66 -13.42 -11.39
CA LEU A 128 15.64 -13.75 -10.35
C LEU A 128 16.70 -14.75 -10.81
N ARG A 129 16.33 -15.78 -11.58
CA ARG A 129 17.21 -16.90 -11.99
C ARG A 129 18.53 -16.43 -12.57
N TYR A 130 18.49 -15.42 -13.43
CA TYR A 130 19.67 -14.84 -14.10
C TYR A 130 20.09 -13.46 -13.56
N SER A 131 19.57 -13.05 -12.40
CA SER A 131 19.95 -11.79 -11.76
C SER A 131 21.31 -11.86 -11.07
N GLY A 132 21.77 -10.69 -10.59
CA GLY A 132 22.96 -10.53 -9.74
C GLY A 132 22.81 -11.00 -8.28
N LEU A 133 21.75 -11.75 -7.94
CA LEU A 133 21.67 -12.47 -6.67
C LEU A 133 22.73 -13.58 -6.62
N TYR A 134 23.20 -13.89 -5.42
CA TYR A 134 24.13 -15.00 -5.20
C TYR A 134 23.43 -16.35 -5.40
N ARG A 135 24.22 -17.39 -5.69
CA ARG A 135 23.68 -18.74 -5.93
C ARG A 135 22.84 -19.24 -4.77
N PHE A 136 23.36 -19.20 -3.54
CA PHE A 136 22.61 -19.66 -2.37
C PHE A 136 21.33 -18.83 -2.14
N GLU A 137 21.30 -17.53 -2.47
CA GLU A 137 20.07 -16.72 -2.36
C GLU A 137 19.00 -17.25 -3.32
N LYS A 138 19.39 -17.61 -4.54
CA LYS A 138 18.51 -18.22 -5.54
C LYS A 138 18.03 -19.59 -5.08
N ASP A 139 18.91 -20.40 -4.49
CA ASP A 139 18.56 -21.71 -3.95
C ASP A 139 17.51 -21.57 -2.81
N ILE A 140 17.68 -20.60 -1.90
CA ILE A 140 16.68 -20.31 -0.85
C ILE A 140 15.36 -19.82 -1.46
N PHE A 141 15.40 -19.00 -2.53
CA PHE A 141 14.18 -18.62 -3.24
C PHE A 141 13.45 -19.81 -3.85
N GLU A 142 14.17 -20.78 -4.43
CA GLU A 142 13.55 -22.00 -4.94
C GLU A 142 12.86 -22.79 -3.81
N ASP A 143 13.48 -22.93 -2.63
CA ASP A 143 12.87 -23.58 -1.46
C ASP A 143 11.56 -22.91 -1.04
N ILE A 144 11.55 -21.58 -1.01
CA ILE A 144 10.35 -20.80 -0.65
C ILE A 144 9.26 -21.01 -1.71
N ILE A 145 9.62 -21.00 -2.99
CA ILE A 145 8.65 -21.11 -4.10
C ILE A 145 8.08 -22.52 -4.23
N ASP A 146 8.87 -23.55 -3.89
CA ASP A 146 8.40 -24.94 -3.84
C ASP A 146 7.32 -25.13 -2.77
N LEU A 147 7.40 -24.40 -1.66
CA LEU A 147 6.39 -24.40 -0.60
C LEU A 147 5.23 -23.42 -0.87
N TYR A 148 5.53 -22.27 -1.46
CA TYR A 148 4.58 -21.16 -1.68
C TYR A 148 4.65 -20.69 -3.15
N ASP A 149 3.80 -21.28 -3.99
CA ASP A 149 3.76 -21.05 -5.44
C ASP A 149 3.11 -19.70 -5.85
N LYS A 150 2.69 -18.90 -4.88
CA LYS A 150 2.11 -17.56 -5.06
C LYS A 150 2.83 -16.53 -4.21
N CYS A 151 2.71 -15.26 -4.59
CA CYS A 151 3.24 -14.15 -3.79
C CYS A 151 2.33 -13.84 -2.60
N ASP A 152 2.16 -14.79 -1.67
CA ASP A 152 1.20 -14.67 -0.59
C ASP A 152 1.45 -13.45 0.31
N PRO A 153 0.37 -12.76 0.78
CA PRO A 153 0.50 -11.67 1.73
C PRO A 153 1.12 -12.16 3.05
N GLY A 154 2.04 -11.37 3.60
CA GLY A 154 2.67 -11.64 4.88
C GLY A 154 4.06 -12.31 4.79
N ILE A 155 4.41 -12.87 3.62
CA ILE A 155 5.81 -13.21 3.31
C ILE A 155 6.53 -11.91 2.88
N PRO A 156 7.64 -11.51 3.54
CA PRO A 156 8.35 -10.27 3.22
C PRO A 156 8.81 -10.14 1.75
N THR A 157 9.25 -11.24 1.14
CA THR A 157 9.75 -11.27 -0.25
C THR A 157 8.64 -11.03 -1.28
N SER A 158 7.39 -11.44 -1.00
CA SER A 158 6.24 -11.27 -1.90
C SER A 158 6.06 -9.82 -2.35
N ASN A 159 6.26 -8.85 -1.45
CA ASN A 159 6.13 -7.43 -1.78
C ASN A 159 7.16 -6.96 -2.81
N ALA A 160 8.40 -7.45 -2.71
CA ALA A 160 9.46 -7.06 -3.64
C ALA A 160 9.26 -7.75 -5.00
N LEU A 161 8.86 -9.03 -4.98
CA LEU A 161 8.58 -9.80 -6.20
C LEU A 161 7.43 -9.18 -6.99
N THR A 162 6.31 -8.86 -6.34
CA THR A 162 5.16 -8.24 -7.03
C THR A 162 5.50 -6.87 -7.59
N GLU A 163 6.32 -6.07 -6.93
CA GLU A 163 6.71 -4.75 -7.44
C GLU A 163 7.66 -4.85 -8.65
N ILE A 164 8.52 -5.87 -8.71
CA ILE A 164 9.38 -6.12 -9.89
C ILE A 164 8.54 -6.37 -11.13
N VAL A 165 7.62 -7.35 -11.08
CA VAL A 165 6.77 -7.68 -12.23
C VAL A 165 5.80 -6.54 -12.56
N ALA A 166 5.30 -5.83 -11.54
CA ALA A 166 4.37 -4.75 -11.75
C ALA A 166 5.03 -3.51 -12.36
N ARG A 167 6.35 -3.32 -12.20
CA ARG A 167 7.11 -2.28 -12.92
C ARG A 167 7.02 -2.47 -14.44
N ASP A 168 7.14 -3.71 -14.92
CA ASP A 168 7.08 -4.02 -16.35
C ASP A 168 5.64 -3.86 -16.87
N PHE A 169 4.65 -4.25 -16.07
CA PHE A 169 3.24 -3.94 -16.34
C PHE A 169 2.99 -2.44 -16.46
N ASP A 170 3.49 -1.63 -15.53
CA ASP A 170 3.30 -0.18 -15.54
C ASP A 170 3.93 0.46 -16.79
N MET A 171 5.09 -0.04 -17.22
CA MET A 171 5.80 0.44 -18.42
C MET A 171 5.00 0.12 -19.69
N ILE A 172 4.57 -1.14 -19.85
CA ILE A 172 3.78 -1.58 -21.00
C ILE A 172 2.44 -0.85 -21.05
N LEU A 173 1.74 -0.75 -19.92
CA LEU A 173 0.46 -0.06 -19.86
C LEU A 173 0.59 1.41 -20.26
N LYS A 174 1.59 2.13 -19.74
CA LYS A 174 1.83 3.53 -20.13
C LYS A 174 2.15 3.66 -21.62
N SER A 175 2.96 2.75 -22.17
CA SER A 175 3.27 2.73 -23.60
C SER A 175 2.00 2.58 -24.44
N ASN A 176 1.13 1.64 -24.08
CA ASN A 176 -0.13 1.37 -24.78
C ASN A 176 -1.16 2.52 -24.64
N LEU A 177 -0.99 3.40 -23.66
CA LEU A 177 -1.88 4.54 -23.39
C LEU A 177 -1.34 5.87 -23.93
N GLY A 178 -0.11 5.92 -24.44
CA GLY A 178 0.62 7.16 -24.75
C GLY A 178 -0.14 8.10 -25.69
N GLU A 179 -0.85 7.54 -26.69
CA GLU A 179 -1.58 8.32 -27.69
C GLU A 179 -2.99 8.75 -27.23
N LEU A 180 -3.46 8.26 -26.07
CA LEU A 180 -4.81 8.50 -25.59
C LEU A 180 -4.95 9.75 -24.71
N GLY A 181 -3.90 10.56 -24.61
CA GLY A 181 -3.91 11.77 -23.79
C GLY A 181 -3.84 11.48 -22.28
N LEU A 182 -3.12 10.43 -21.90
CA LEU A 182 -2.81 10.11 -20.50
C LEU A 182 -2.00 11.26 -19.88
N ILE A 183 -2.56 11.94 -18.88
CA ILE A 183 -1.86 13.02 -18.16
C ILE A 183 -1.33 12.56 -16.81
N TYR A 184 -1.91 11.50 -16.24
CA TYR A 184 -1.45 10.96 -14.96
C TYR A 184 -1.75 9.48 -14.82
N TYR A 185 -0.76 8.76 -14.28
CA TYR A 185 -0.86 7.36 -13.92
C TYR A 185 -0.18 7.15 -12.57
N ALA A 186 -0.86 6.45 -11.67
CA ALA A 186 -0.26 5.96 -10.45
C ALA A 186 -0.84 4.59 -10.07
N ARG A 187 0.02 3.70 -9.57
CA ARG A 187 -0.36 2.43 -8.96
C ARG A 187 0.21 2.36 -7.55
N TYR A 188 -0.58 1.84 -6.63
CA TYR A 188 -0.20 1.52 -5.26
C TYR A 188 -0.57 0.06 -5.01
N VAL A 189 0.38 -0.84 -5.20
CA VAL A 189 0.15 -2.29 -5.13
C VAL A 189 -0.92 -2.73 -6.15
N ASP A 190 -2.13 -3.06 -5.67
CA ASP A 190 -3.28 -3.53 -6.45
C ASP A 190 -4.19 -2.39 -6.93
N ASP A 191 -4.10 -1.22 -6.30
CA ASP A 191 -4.90 -0.03 -6.59
C ASP A 191 -4.25 0.85 -7.66
N GLY A 192 -4.97 1.21 -8.70
CA GLY A 192 -4.48 2.08 -9.77
C GLY A 192 -5.43 3.21 -10.13
N ILE A 193 -4.88 4.34 -10.58
CA ILE A 193 -5.64 5.48 -11.10
C ILE A 193 -4.98 6.03 -12.36
N MET A 194 -5.80 6.34 -13.35
CA MET A 194 -5.42 6.98 -14.60
C MET A 194 -6.30 8.19 -14.85
N ILE A 195 -5.70 9.26 -15.36
CA ILE A 195 -6.42 10.49 -15.71
C ILE A 195 -6.02 10.88 -17.13
N PHE A 196 -7.03 11.14 -17.96
CA PHE A 196 -6.89 11.51 -19.37
C PHE A 196 -7.47 12.91 -19.60
N ASN A 197 -6.86 13.68 -20.50
CA ASN A 197 -7.30 15.04 -20.86
C ASN A 197 -8.31 15.09 -22.02
N ARG A 198 -8.85 13.93 -22.40
CA ARG A 198 -9.82 13.76 -23.48
C ARG A 198 -10.68 12.54 -23.19
N TYR A 199 -11.79 12.42 -23.90
CA TYR A 199 -12.60 11.22 -23.87
C TYR A 199 -11.82 9.97 -24.28
N VAL A 200 -11.95 8.92 -23.49
CA VAL A 200 -11.57 7.55 -23.81
C VAL A 200 -12.66 6.63 -23.26
N SER A 201 -13.15 5.68 -24.05
CA SER A 201 -14.21 4.77 -23.60
C SER A 201 -13.71 3.77 -22.55
N GLU A 202 -14.59 3.38 -21.64
CA GLU A 202 -14.30 2.39 -20.60
C GLU A 202 -13.85 1.05 -21.19
N ASP A 203 -14.51 0.58 -22.25
CA ASP A 203 -14.19 -0.68 -22.92
C ASP A 203 -12.76 -0.67 -23.48
N LYS A 204 -12.36 0.42 -24.13
CA LYS A 204 -11.01 0.57 -24.68
C LYS A 204 -9.95 0.56 -23.59
N LEU A 205 -10.17 1.30 -22.49
CA LEU A 205 -9.24 1.28 -21.35
C LEU A 205 -9.12 -0.11 -20.74
N THR A 206 -10.26 -0.79 -20.57
CA THR A 206 -10.31 -2.13 -20.01
C THR A 206 -9.61 -3.15 -20.89
N GLU A 207 -9.76 -3.06 -22.21
CA GLU A 207 -9.07 -3.90 -23.18
C GLU A 207 -7.55 -3.69 -23.15
N ILE A 208 -7.10 -2.44 -23.11
CA ILE A 208 -5.67 -2.10 -23.02
C ILE A 208 -5.06 -2.66 -21.74
N ILE A 209 -5.76 -2.54 -20.61
CA ILE A 209 -5.28 -3.11 -19.34
C ILE A 209 -5.24 -4.64 -19.43
N ARG A 210 -6.29 -5.30 -19.94
CA ARG A 210 -6.30 -6.77 -20.10
C ARG A 210 -5.16 -7.26 -21.00
N THR A 211 -4.89 -6.54 -22.08
CA THR A 211 -3.77 -6.84 -22.98
C THR A 211 -2.43 -6.64 -22.30
N SER A 212 -2.28 -5.57 -21.51
CA SER A 212 -1.06 -5.32 -20.74
C SER A 212 -0.86 -6.38 -19.64
N ILE A 213 -1.95 -6.87 -19.03
CA ILE A 213 -1.90 -8.00 -18.08
C ILE A 213 -1.41 -9.25 -18.80
N SER A 214 -2.03 -9.65 -19.92
CA SER A 214 -1.69 -10.91 -20.61
C SER A 214 -0.26 -10.93 -21.17
N GLN A 215 0.31 -9.77 -21.48
CA GLN A 215 1.70 -9.64 -21.92
C GLN A 215 2.72 -9.91 -20.80
N VAL A 216 2.41 -9.47 -19.57
CA VAL A 216 3.33 -9.52 -18.42
C VAL A 216 3.10 -10.72 -17.52
N PHE A 217 1.83 -11.01 -17.23
CA PHE A 217 1.36 -12.04 -16.30
C PHE A 217 0.89 -13.26 -17.10
N LYS A 218 1.82 -14.04 -17.67
CA LYS A 218 1.52 -15.14 -18.60
C LYS A 218 1.01 -16.38 -17.88
N LYS A 219 1.63 -16.76 -16.76
CA LYS A 219 1.23 -17.90 -15.92
C LYS A 219 0.31 -17.47 -14.77
N SER A 220 0.48 -16.23 -14.32
CA SER A 220 -0.31 -15.59 -13.29
C SER A 220 -1.79 -15.40 -13.69
N LYS A 221 -2.71 -15.47 -12.72
CA LYS A 221 -4.17 -15.35 -12.91
C LYS A 221 -4.68 -13.92 -12.62
N VAL A 222 -3.81 -12.93 -12.75
CA VAL A 222 -4.11 -11.52 -12.45
C VAL A 222 -5.27 -11.04 -13.30
N LYS A 223 -6.24 -10.36 -12.68
CA LYS A 223 -7.40 -9.82 -13.39
C LYS A 223 -7.93 -8.57 -12.71
N LEU A 224 -8.56 -7.72 -13.53
CA LEU A 224 -9.28 -6.56 -13.04
C LEU A 224 -10.47 -6.95 -12.17
N ASN A 225 -10.64 -6.19 -11.09
CA ASN A 225 -11.78 -6.27 -10.20
C ASN A 225 -12.88 -5.32 -10.70
N LYS A 226 -13.81 -5.87 -11.50
CA LYS A 226 -14.91 -5.09 -12.10
C LYS A 226 -15.71 -4.30 -11.06
N ASP A 227 -16.04 -4.92 -9.92
CA ASP A 227 -16.87 -4.30 -8.86
C ASP A 227 -16.23 -3.06 -8.24
N LYS A 228 -14.89 -3.01 -8.23
CA LYS A 228 -14.11 -1.91 -7.69
C LYS A 228 -13.61 -0.94 -8.77
N THR A 229 -13.73 -1.30 -10.04
CA THR A 229 -13.36 -0.41 -11.14
C THR A 229 -14.36 0.75 -11.18
N LYS A 230 -13.86 1.97 -11.38
CA LYS A 230 -14.67 3.18 -11.49
C LYS A 230 -14.23 3.98 -12.71
N TYR A 231 -15.16 4.21 -13.60
CA TYR A 231 -15.02 5.06 -14.78
C TYR A 231 -15.83 6.34 -14.55
N ILE A 232 -15.16 7.48 -14.70
CA ILE A 232 -15.72 8.82 -14.50
C ILE A 232 -15.44 9.62 -15.76
N ASN A 233 -16.49 10.14 -16.37
CA ASN A 233 -16.43 10.94 -17.57
C ASN A 233 -17.04 12.31 -17.29
N LYS A 234 -16.33 13.40 -17.64
CA LYS A 234 -16.84 14.76 -17.50
C LYS A 234 -18.13 15.00 -18.29
N SER A 235 -18.20 14.45 -19.50
CA SER A 235 -19.33 14.64 -20.42
C SER A 235 -20.63 13.98 -19.93
N SER A 236 -20.58 13.18 -18.87
CA SER A 236 -21.74 12.58 -18.25
C SER A 236 -22.39 13.56 -17.26
N LEU A 237 -23.72 13.69 -17.31
CA LEU A 237 -24.52 14.44 -16.33
C LEU A 237 -24.68 13.69 -14.99
N GLN A 238 -23.99 12.57 -14.82
CA GLN A 238 -24.04 11.76 -13.60
C GLN A 238 -23.01 12.24 -12.59
N ASP A 239 -23.39 12.24 -11.31
CA ASP A 239 -22.47 12.40 -10.19
C ASP A 239 -21.76 11.07 -9.87
N TYR A 240 -20.48 11.16 -9.53
CA TYR A 240 -19.64 10.00 -9.28
C TYR A 240 -19.05 10.02 -7.88
N ASP A 241 -19.19 8.90 -7.16
CA ASP A 241 -18.50 8.66 -5.90
C ASP A 241 -17.47 7.54 -6.07
N PHE A 242 -16.25 7.79 -5.60
CA PHE A 242 -15.21 6.76 -5.55
C PHE A 242 -14.26 6.97 -4.37
N THR A 243 -13.56 5.89 -4.01
CA THR A 243 -12.52 5.93 -2.98
C THR A 243 -11.19 5.52 -3.56
N PHE A 244 -10.12 6.15 -3.09
CA PHE A 244 -8.75 5.84 -3.51
C PHE A 244 -7.77 6.11 -2.36
N LEU A 245 -6.97 5.10 -2.02
CA LEU A 245 -5.97 5.12 -0.94
C LEU A 245 -6.50 5.67 0.41
N GLY A 246 -7.76 5.37 0.74
CA GLY A 246 -8.42 5.76 1.99
C GLY A 246 -9.05 7.16 1.99
N TYR A 247 -8.94 7.91 0.89
CA TYR A 247 -9.71 9.12 0.64
C TYR A 247 -11.02 8.79 -0.08
N SER A 248 -12.00 9.66 0.08
CA SER A 248 -13.28 9.65 -0.63
C SER A 248 -13.35 10.86 -1.55
N PHE A 249 -13.89 10.66 -2.74
CA PHE A 249 -14.04 11.67 -3.78
C PHE A 249 -15.47 11.63 -4.31
N ARG A 250 -16.06 12.82 -4.41
CA ARG A 250 -17.32 13.04 -5.12
C ARG A 250 -17.08 14.01 -6.26
N VAL A 251 -17.52 13.64 -7.45
CA VAL A 251 -17.47 14.45 -8.65
C VAL A 251 -18.91 14.79 -9.01
N GLU A 252 -19.25 16.07 -8.91
CA GLU A 252 -20.59 16.57 -9.21
C GLU A 252 -20.55 17.26 -10.57
N ASN A 253 -21.27 16.72 -11.54
CA ASN A 253 -21.32 17.24 -12.91
C ASN A 253 -22.65 17.96 -13.11
N ALA A 254 -22.63 19.29 -13.02
CA ALA A 254 -23.75 20.13 -13.39
C ALA A 254 -23.55 20.70 -14.80
N SER A 255 -24.62 21.14 -15.46
CA SER A 255 -24.61 21.72 -16.81
C SER A 255 -23.52 22.79 -16.97
N GLY A 256 -22.35 22.41 -17.50
CA GLY A 256 -21.20 23.30 -17.71
C GLY A 256 -20.22 23.46 -16.55
N SER A 257 -20.42 22.79 -15.40
CA SER A 257 -19.49 22.88 -14.25
C SER A 257 -19.27 21.54 -13.55
N THR A 258 -18.01 21.22 -13.26
CA THR A 258 -17.62 20.05 -12.48
C THR A 258 -17.06 20.48 -11.13
N ILE A 259 -17.65 19.97 -10.04
CA ILE A 259 -17.19 20.24 -8.68
C ILE A 259 -16.64 18.96 -8.07
N PHE A 260 -15.40 19.03 -7.59
CA PHE A 260 -14.78 17.97 -6.80
C PHE A 260 -14.96 18.25 -5.31
N ARG A 261 -15.49 17.27 -4.58
CA ARG A 261 -15.52 17.24 -3.12
C ARG A 261 -14.68 16.08 -2.59
N TYR A 262 -14.09 16.31 -1.42
CA TYR A 262 -13.07 15.44 -0.85
C TYR A 262 -13.44 15.01 0.58
N GLY A 263 -13.01 13.83 0.97
CA GLY A 263 -13.20 13.35 2.32
C GLY A 263 -12.34 12.14 2.67
N ILE A 264 -12.65 11.55 3.82
CA ILE A 264 -12.12 10.29 4.30
C ILE A 264 -13.12 9.20 3.92
N SER A 265 -12.65 8.04 3.42
CA SER A 265 -13.56 6.92 3.14
C SER A 265 -14.24 6.41 4.42
N ASP A 266 -15.52 6.05 4.35
CA ASP A 266 -16.31 5.62 5.51
C ASP A 266 -15.68 4.44 6.27
N ASP A 267 -15.07 3.50 5.55
CA ASP A 267 -14.35 2.36 6.13
C ASP A 267 -13.18 2.80 7.01
N LYS A 268 -12.50 3.90 6.63
CA LYS A 268 -11.42 4.48 7.42
C LYS A 268 -11.97 5.29 8.59
N VAL A 269 -13.02 6.08 8.40
CA VAL A 269 -13.71 6.80 9.48
C VAL A 269 -14.13 5.82 10.58
N LEU A 270 -14.79 4.72 10.21
CA LEU A 270 -15.20 3.68 11.15
C LEU A 270 -14.01 3.04 11.87
N LYS A 271 -12.91 2.76 11.15
CA LYS A 271 -11.68 2.23 11.75
C LYS A 271 -11.09 3.18 12.80
N TYR A 272 -11.08 4.49 12.54
CA TYR A 272 -10.61 5.47 13.51
C TYR A 272 -11.54 5.58 14.71
N ARG A 273 -12.87 5.63 14.49
CA ARG A 273 -13.86 5.60 15.58
C ARG A 273 -13.68 4.39 16.50
N ASN A 274 -13.55 3.19 15.92
CA ASN A 274 -13.34 1.96 16.70
C ASN A 274 -12.02 2.00 17.50
N ARG A 275 -10.96 2.58 16.94
CA ARG A 275 -9.69 2.75 17.65
C ARG A 275 -9.81 3.74 18.80
N LEU A 276 -10.54 4.85 18.63
CA LEU A 276 -10.81 5.80 19.70
C LEU A 276 -11.62 5.15 20.83
N LEU A 277 -12.69 4.43 20.50
CA LEU A 277 -13.49 3.68 21.49
C LEU A 277 -12.64 2.65 22.24
N ALA A 278 -11.71 1.97 21.57
CA ALA A 278 -10.78 1.05 22.24
C ALA A 278 -9.87 1.78 23.24
N ILE A 279 -9.37 2.97 22.89
CA ILE A 279 -8.57 3.81 23.80
C ILE A 279 -9.39 4.22 25.03
N ILE A 280 -10.64 4.67 24.84
CA ILE A 280 -11.54 5.07 25.93
C ILE A 280 -11.88 3.88 26.84
N ARG A 281 -12.22 2.72 26.27
CA ARG A 281 -12.53 1.51 27.04
C ARG A 281 -11.34 1.02 27.85
N ASP A 282 -10.12 1.13 27.32
CA ASP A 282 -8.91 0.78 28.06
C ASP A 282 -8.66 1.74 29.23
N TYR A 283 -8.89 3.04 29.02
CA TYR A 283 -8.83 4.02 30.09
C TYR A 283 -9.87 3.73 31.20
N LYS A 284 -11.13 3.43 30.83
CA LYS A 284 -12.17 3.06 31.82
C LYS A 284 -11.80 1.84 32.67
N LYS A 285 -11.03 0.90 32.11
CA LYS A 285 -10.57 -0.30 32.83
C LYS A 285 -9.36 -0.05 33.72
N THR A 286 -8.41 0.76 33.25
CA THR A 286 -7.09 0.92 33.88
C THR A 286 -6.97 2.18 34.73
N ASN A 287 -7.81 3.18 34.48
CA ASN A 287 -7.77 4.52 35.06
C ASN A 287 -6.41 5.25 34.91
N HIS A 288 -5.57 4.83 33.94
CA HIS A 288 -4.26 5.44 33.69
C HIS A 288 -4.38 6.70 32.82
N ILE A 289 -4.59 7.85 33.46
CA ILE A 289 -4.85 9.13 32.80
C ILE A 289 -3.73 9.57 31.84
N GLU A 290 -2.45 9.40 32.21
CA GLU A 290 -1.35 9.85 31.35
C GLU A 290 -1.24 8.99 30.09
N LEU A 291 -1.44 7.68 30.20
CA LEU A 291 -1.46 6.78 29.05
C LEU A 291 -2.63 7.10 28.11
N PHE A 292 -3.79 7.43 28.67
CA PHE A 292 -4.95 7.89 27.91
C PHE A 292 -4.63 9.19 27.15
N ARG A 293 -4.08 10.20 27.85
CA ARG A 293 -3.66 11.48 27.26
C ARG A 293 -2.70 11.29 26.09
N GLN A 294 -1.65 10.48 26.28
CA GLN A 294 -0.65 10.21 25.25
C GLN A 294 -1.26 9.50 24.04
N ARG A 295 -2.16 8.53 24.26
CA ARG A 295 -2.85 7.82 23.16
C ARG A 295 -3.78 8.73 22.38
N LEU A 296 -4.51 9.64 23.04
CA LEU A 296 -5.31 10.66 22.35
C LEU A 296 -4.42 11.60 21.54
N GLN A 297 -3.32 12.08 22.11
CA GLN A 297 -2.37 12.94 21.41
C GLN A 297 -1.81 12.24 20.16
N LEU A 298 -1.39 10.98 20.26
CA LEU A 298 -0.94 10.13 19.14
C LEU A 298 -2.02 9.90 18.08
N PHE A 299 -3.28 9.81 18.50
CA PHE A 299 -4.41 9.55 17.60
C PHE A 299 -4.73 10.78 16.73
N PHE A 300 -4.84 11.95 17.36
CA PHE A 300 -5.24 13.19 16.69
C PHE A 300 -4.07 13.92 16.01
N SER A 301 -2.94 14.01 16.69
CA SER A 301 -1.86 14.91 16.28
C SER A 301 -1.04 14.34 15.15
N ARG A 302 -0.50 15.25 14.31
CA ARG A 302 0.61 14.90 13.43
C ARG A 302 1.87 14.74 14.29
N ILE A 303 2.20 13.51 14.65
CA ILE A 303 3.43 13.22 15.39
C ILE A 303 4.50 12.80 14.41
N VAL A 304 5.61 13.52 14.44
CA VAL A 304 6.77 13.30 13.59
C VAL A 304 7.86 12.68 14.45
N PHE A 305 8.42 11.56 14.01
CA PHE A 305 9.57 10.93 14.66
C PHE A 305 10.69 10.76 13.63
N TYR A 306 11.91 10.98 14.10
CA TYR A 306 13.11 10.88 13.29
C TYR A 306 13.64 9.46 13.40
N ASN A 307 13.52 8.69 12.33
CA ASN A 307 14.12 7.38 12.26
C ASN A 307 15.48 7.49 11.57
N ASN A 308 16.51 7.14 12.32
CA ASN A 308 17.88 7.20 11.85
C ASN A 308 18.38 5.79 11.52
N PHE A 309 18.44 5.44 10.24
CA PHE A 309 19.05 4.21 9.77
C PHE A 309 20.51 4.48 9.43
N ASN A 310 21.29 4.81 10.46
CA ASN A 310 22.72 5.02 10.30
C ASN A 310 23.41 3.67 10.03
N SER A 311 23.97 3.51 8.82
CA SER A 311 24.96 2.47 8.54
C SER A 311 26.29 3.14 8.20
N LYS A 312 27.41 2.39 8.33
CA LYS A 312 28.78 2.86 8.02
C LYS A 312 28.92 3.47 6.61
N TYR A 313 27.98 3.19 5.70
CA TYR A 313 27.99 3.64 4.30
C TYR A 313 26.72 4.38 3.85
N SER A 314 25.75 4.62 4.74
CA SER A 314 24.54 5.39 4.40
C SER A 314 23.93 6.06 5.63
N ASN A 315 23.80 7.39 5.59
CA ASN A 315 22.92 8.15 6.48
C ASN A 315 21.55 8.23 5.81
N GLN A 316 20.72 7.20 5.97
CA GLN A 316 19.32 7.28 5.58
C GLN A 316 18.51 7.66 6.82
N ALA A 317 18.11 8.92 6.86
CA ALA A 317 17.21 9.43 7.86
C ALA A 317 15.83 9.63 7.24
N ASN A 318 14.82 9.01 7.84
CA ASN A 318 13.43 9.18 7.42
C ASN A 318 12.64 9.81 8.55
N TRP A 319 11.89 10.86 8.21
CA TRP A 319 10.88 11.44 9.09
C TRP A 319 9.59 10.65 8.90
N ASP A 320 9.29 9.80 9.85
CA ASP A 320 8.01 9.09 9.87
C ASP A 320 6.97 9.92 10.61
N VAL A 321 5.73 9.81 10.14
CA VAL A 321 4.63 10.64 10.63
C VAL A 321 3.41 9.77 10.91
N ILE A 322 2.87 9.87 12.12
CA ILE A 322 1.66 9.17 12.56
C ILE A 322 0.56 10.20 12.87
N GLY A 323 -0.69 9.76 12.79
CA GLY A 323 -1.89 10.49 13.22
C GLY A 323 -2.90 10.68 12.10
N ILE A 324 -4.15 10.95 12.46
CA ILE A 324 -5.22 11.21 11.48
C ILE A 324 -4.86 12.41 10.60
N VAL A 325 -4.39 13.51 11.21
CA VAL A 325 -3.99 14.72 10.49
C VAL A 325 -2.85 14.43 9.50
N ALA A 326 -1.90 13.56 9.85
CA ALA A 326 -0.82 13.15 8.95
C ALA A 326 -1.34 12.34 7.76
N ASN A 327 -2.20 11.35 8.03
CA ASN A 327 -2.72 10.43 7.03
C ASN A 327 -3.63 11.10 5.98
N TYR A 328 -4.25 12.22 6.37
CA TYR A 328 -5.19 13.01 5.56
C TYR A 328 -4.76 14.46 5.38
N ASN A 329 -3.44 14.71 5.35
CA ASN A 329 -2.88 16.06 5.30
C ASN A 329 -3.42 16.90 4.13
N GLU A 330 -3.73 16.27 2.99
CA GLU A 330 -4.28 16.98 1.81
C GLU A 330 -5.63 17.65 2.11
N LEU A 331 -6.45 17.09 3.02
CA LEU A 331 -7.76 17.67 3.38
C LEU A 331 -7.63 18.99 4.13
N ARG A 332 -6.49 19.25 4.79
CA ARG A 332 -6.25 20.50 5.53
C ARG A 332 -6.39 21.74 4.64
N HIS A 333 -6.05 21.62 3.35
CA HIS A 333 -6.14 22.72 2.40
C HIS A 333 -7.58 23.11 2.04
N TYR A 334 -8.55 22.23 2.34
CA TYR A 334 -9.96 22.41 1.97
C TYR A 334 -10.89 22.49 3.17
N ILE A 335 -10.42 22.24 4.40
CA ILE A 335 -11.28 22.19 5.59
C ILE A 335 -12.04 23.50 5.85
N ASN A 336 -11.42 24.63 5.46
CA ASN A 336 -12.02 25.96 5.54
C ASN A 336 -12.89 26.30 4.30
N GLN A 337 -12.79 25.51 3.23
CA GLN A 337 -13.59 25.65 1.99
C GLN A 337 -14.77 24.68 2.08
N GLY A 338 -15.82 25.11 2.76
CA GLY A 338 -16.89 24.23 3.20
C GLY A 338 -17.68 23.50 2.12
N ASP A 339 -17.62 23.99 0.89
CA ASP A 339 -18.21 23.41 -0.31
C ASP A 339 -17.37 22.26 -0.91
N LYS A 340 -16.10 22.15 -0.53
CA LYS A 340 -15.12 21.17 -1.04
C LYS A 340 -14.93 19.94 -0.15
N ILE A 341 -15.44 19.95 1.09
CA ILE A 341 -15.34 18.81 2.00
C ILE A 341 -16.69 18.09 2.11
N LEU A 342 -16.66 16.76 2.04
CA LEU A 342 -17.83 15.93 2.28
C LEU A 342 -18.34 16.08 3.72
N ASN A 343 -19.66 16.23 3.87
CA ASN A 343 -20.31 16.47 5.18
C ASN A 343 -19.92 15.44 6.25
N GLY A 344 -19.90 14.14 5.92
CA GLY A 344 -19.51 13.09 6.87
C GLY A 344 -18.06 13.22 7.36
N THR A 345 -17.15 13.72 6.50
CA THR A 345 -15.77 14.00 6.91
C THR A 345 -15.68 15.25 7.77
N ARG A 346 -16.42 16.31 7.42
CA ARG A 346 -16.49 17.51 8.26
C ARG A 346 -16.97 17.17 9.67
N GLN A 347 -18.12 16.49 9.77
CA GLN A 347 -18.67 16.04 11.06
C GLN A 347 -17.68 15.20 11.87
N PHE A 348 -16.96 14.30 11.20
CA PHE A 348 -15.92 13.51 11.85
C PHE A 348 -14.76 14.36 12.37
N MET A 349 -14.32 15.37 11.62
CA MET A 349 -13.15 16.18 11.97
C MET A 349 -13.44 17.31 12.98
N THR A 350 -14.68 17.74 13.14
CA THR A 350 -15.06 18.87 14.03
C THR A 350 -15.74 18.42 15.32
N ASP A 351 -16.91 17.79 15.22
CA ASP A 351 -17.84 17.71 16.35
C ASP A 351 -17.97 16.29 16.89
N SER A 352 -18.03 15.30 15.99
CA SER A 352 -18.31 13.89 16.35
C SER A 352 -17.27 13.24 17.24
N LEU A 353 -16.04 13.76 17.31
CA LEU A 353 -14.95 13.15 18.09
C LEU A 353 -14.96 13.63 19.54
N ILE A 354 -15.34 14.89 19.78
CA ILE A 354 -15.49 15.45 21.13
C ILE A 354 -16.73 14.84 21.77
N ASP A 355 -17.87 14.88 21.06
CA ASP A 355 -19.13 14.29 21.52
C ASP A 355 -18.98 12.79 21.87
N MET A 356 -18.15 12.06 21.12
CA MET A 356 -17.90 10.64 21.38
C MET A 356 -17.04 10.43 22.62
N ILE A 357 -16.09 11.32 22.92
CA ILE A 357 -15.31 11.25 24.15
C ILE A 357 -16.21 11.58 25.34
N ASP A 358 -17.02 12.63 25.22
CA ASP A 358 -17.90 13.09 26.30
C ASP A 358 -19.05 12.11 26.60
N ALA A 359 -19.59 11.43 25.59
CA ALA A 359 -20.64 10.42 25.79
C ALA A 359 -20.10 9.08 26.36
N GLU A 360 -18.83 8.78 26.13
CA GLU A 360 -18.21 7.50 26.48
C GLU A 360 -17.26 7.58 27.67
N LEU A 361 -17.00 8.75 28.26
CA LEU A 361 -16.36 8.90 29.56
C LEU A 361 -17.44 8.88 30.64
#